data_AF-A0A8J7X601-F1
#
_entry.id   AF-A0A8J7X601-F1
#
_cell.length_a   1.000
_cell.length_b   1.000
_cell.length_c   1.000
_cell.angle_alpha   90.00
_cell.angle_beta   90.00
_cell.angle_gamma   90.00
#
_symmetry.space_group_name_H-M   'P 1'
#
loop_
_entity.id
_entity.type
_entity.pdbx_description
1 polymer ?
#
loop_
_entity_poly.entity_id
_entity_poly.type
_entity_poly.pdbx_seq_one_letter_code
_entity_poly.pdbx_strand_id
1 'polypeptide(L)'
;MQKSKGMMGIGTLIIFIAVILVAAVAAAVLISTSGSLQQRGLATGAQAEEGVSTGAEVIAVMATDGNSGHDVERFEAVMRIQSGSEPMNLNNTVILLDTATTSQNLIYNGTLTLDREQDTSVTTADYRVYYVKQGPDYEAGYLSRGDVLKAKFRCQDCSSATGDTGGIGENQKVRIKIIPRVGQAAIVEFTTPDVITEQRLNLWP
;
A
#
# COMPACT_ATOMS: atom_id res chain seq x y z
N MET A 1 58.63 26.74 -59.92
CA MET A 1 58.26 25.90 -58.75
C MET A 1 57.38 26.70 -57.80
N GLN A 2 56.48 26.06 -57.03
CA GLN A 2 55.53 26.63 -56.04
C GLN A 2 54.11 26.94 -56.56
N LYS A 3 53.29 25.90 -56.75
CA LYS A 3 51.82 26.05 -56.86
C LYS A 3 51.02 24.88 -56.23
N SER A 4 51.55 24.28 -55.15
CA SER A 4 50.91 23.13 -54.47
C SER A 4 50.64 23.38 -52.97
N LYS A 5 51.26 24.40 -52.35
CA LYS A 5 51.12 24.65 -50.91
C LYS A 5 49.75 25.21 -50.46
N GLY A 6 49.02 25.92 -51.34
CA GLY A 6 47.70 26.48 -51.00
C GLY A 6 46.55 25.47 -51.02
N MET A 7 46.67 24.38 -51.80
CA MET A 7 45.64 23.35 -51.93
C MET A 7 45.64 22.39 -50.72
N MET A 8 46.79 22.20 -50.08
CA MET A 8 46.95 21.35 -48.90
C MET A 8 46.21 21.91 -47.66
N GLY A 9 46.00 23.23 -47.57
CA GLY A 9 45.25 23.87 -46.48
C GLY A 9 43.73 23.74 -46.59
N ILE A 10 43.19 23.47 -47.78
CA ILE A 10 41.75 23.24 -47.97
C ILE A 10 41.38 21.86 -47.42
N GLY A 11 42.24 20.86 -47.60
CA GLY A 11 42.04 19.52 -47.03
C GLY A 11 42.01 19.51 -45.50
N THR A 12 42.86 20.30 -44.85
CA THR A 12 42.86 20.41 -43.38
C THR A 12 41.63 21.14 -42.85
N LEU A 13 41.14 22.17 -43.55
CA LEU A 13 39.89 22.86 -43.19
C LEU A 13 38.67 21.94 -43.30
N ILE A 14 38.60 21.10 -44.34
CA ILE A 14 37.50 20.14 -44.51
C ILE A 14 37.48 19.13 -43.34
N ILE A 15 38.63 18.57 -42.99
CA ILE A 15 38.73 17.62 -41.86
C ILE A 15 38.38 18.30 -40.55
N PHE A 16 38.82 19.54 -40.34
CA PHE A 16 38.51 20.30 -39.14
C PHE A 16 37.00 20.48 -38.94
N ILE A 17 36.29 20.88 -40.00
CA ILE A 17 34.82 21.02 -39.96
C ILE A 17 34.15 19.66 -39.73
N ALA A 18 34.63 18.60 -40.39
CA ALA A 18 34.09 17.25 -40.22
C ALA A 18 34.21 16.76 -38.76
N VAL A 19 35.36 16.96 -38.11
CA VAL A 19 35.58 16.58 -36.71
C VAL A 19 34.67 17.37 -35.77
N ILE A 20 34.48 18.67 -36.02
CA ILE A 20 33.57 19.51 -35.21
C ILE A 20 32.13 18.99 -35.31
N LEU A 21 31.66 18.62 -36.51
CA LEU A 21 30.31 18.09 -36.68
C LEU A 21 30.13 16.74 -35.97
N VAL A 22 31.11 15.84 -36.07
CA VAL A 22 31.08 14.55 -35.35
C VAL A 22 31.11 14.78 -33.84
N ALA A 23 31.94 15.69 -33.35
CA ALA A 23 32.02 16.03 -31.93
C ALA A 23 30.70 16.61 -31.41
N ALA A 24 30.03 17.47 -32.19
CA ALA A 24 28.74 18.05 -31.83
C ALA A 24 27.64 16.99 -31.70
N VAL A 25 27.55 16.04 -32.64
CA VAL A 25 26.59 14.93 -32.57
C VAL A 25 26.88 14.02 -31.38
N ALA A 26 28.16 13.68 -31.16
CA ALA A 26 28.58 12.87 -30.01
C ALA A 26 28.21 13.55 -28.67
N ALA A 27 28.45 14.86 -28.55
CA ALA A 27 28.07 15.63 -27.37
C ALA A 27 26.54 15.66 -27.16
N ALA A 28 25.76 15.83 -28.23
CA ALA A 28 24.30 15.81 -28.16
C ALA A 28 23.76 14.46 -27.64
N VAL A 29 24.33 13.34 -28.13
CA VAL A 29 23.97 11.99 -27.66
C VAL A 29 24.39 11.79 -26.20
N LEU A 30 25.58 12.24 -25.80
CA LEU A 30 26.06 12.16 -24.42
C LEU A 30 25.16 12.93 -23.45
N ILE A 31 24.74 14.15 -23.81
CA ILE A 31 23.83 14.97 -23.00
C ILE A 31 22.45 14.31 -22.93
N SER A 32 21.91 13.87 -24.06
CA SER A 32 20.59 13.19 -24.12
C SER A 32 20.57 11.93 -23.24
N THR A 33 21.62 11.11 -23.32
CA THR A 33 21.75 9.89 -22.52
C THR A 33 21.91 10.22 -21.03
N SER A 34 22.75 11.22 -20.70
CA SER A 34 22.94 11.66 -19.32
C SER A 34 21.65 12.22 -18.71
N GLY A 35 20.89 13.03 -19.47
CA GLY A 35 19.61 13.58 -19.04
C GLY A 35 18.56 12.49 -18.79
N SER A 36 18.45 11.53 -19.71
CA SER A 36 17.56 10.37 -19.55
C SER A 36 17.93 9.52 -18.32
N LEU A 37 19.23 9.28 -18.10
CA LEU A 37 19.72 8.55 -16.92
C LEU A 37 19.45 9.33 -15.62
N GLN A 38 19.60 10.65 -15.60
CA GLN A 38 19.29 11.48 -14.44
C GLN A 38 17.79 11.44 -14.12
N GLN A 39 16.92 11.59 -15.12
CA GLN A 39 15.48 11.51 -14.92
C GLN A 39 15.06 10.14 -14.38
N ARG A 40 15.63 9.06 -14.92
CA ARG A 40 15.40 7.70 -14.40
C ARG A 40 15.93 7.54 -12.99
N GLY A 41 17.12 8.05 -12.69
CA GLY A 41 17.72 7.99 -11.36
C GLY A 41 16.87 8.70 -10.30
N LEU A 42 16.35 9.88 -10.62
CA LEU A 42 15.43 10.63 -9.77
C LEU A 42 14.11 9.87 -9.56
N ALA A 43 13.51 9.35 -10.63
CA ALA A 43 12.27 8.59 -10.54
C ALA A 43 12.44 7.31 -9.69
N THR A 44 13.52 6.56 -9.91
CA THR A 44 13.81 5.36 -9.08
C THR A 44 14.14 5.71 -7.64
N GLY A 45 14.80 6.85 -7.42
CA GLY A 45 15.09 7.36 -6.08
C GLY A 45 13.82 7.68 -5.31
N ALA A 46 12.91 8.43 -5.94
CA ALA A 46 11.60 8.74 -5.38
C ALA A 46 10.77 7.48 -5.09
N GLN A 47 10.70 6.54 -6.04
CA GLN A 47 10.00 5.26 -5.85
C GLN A 47 10.60 4.42 -4.71
N ALA A 48 11.92 4.41 -4.56
CA ALA A 48 12.59 3.70 -3.48
C ALA A 48 12.34 4.39 -2.13
N GLU A 49 12.37 5.72 -2.10
CA GLU A 49 12.06 6.53 -0.92
C GLU A 49 10.61 6.31 -0.47
N GLU A 50 9.65 6.40 -1.39
CA GLU A 50 8.25 6.06 -1.14
C GLU A 50 8.13 4.63 -0.61
N GLY A 51 8.80 3.65 -1.22
CA GLY A 51 8.74 2.25 -0.82
C GLY A 51 9.24 1.93 0.59
N VAL A 52 10.13 2.76 1.16
CA VAL A 52 10.66 2.56 2.51
C VAL A 52 10.04 3.48 3.55
N SER A 53 9.62 4.69 3.15
CA SER A 53 9.06 5.71 4.05
C SER A 53 7.54 5.62 4.20
N THR A 54 6.84 5.01 3.23
CA THR A 54 5.40 4.80 3.31
C THR A 54 5.10 3.50 4.06
N GLY A 55 4.19 3.58 5.02
CA GLY A 55 3.75 2.43 5.79
C GLY A 55 2.44 2.71 6.50
N ALA A 56 1.59 1.69 6.59
CA ALA A 56 0.46 1.73 7.49
C ALA A 56 0.89 1.21 8.87
N GLU A 57 0.33 1.79 9.91
CA GLU A 57 0.45 1.31 11.27
C GLU A 57 -0.94 0.92 11.76
N VAL A 58 -1.10 -0.34 12.13
CA VAL A 58 -2.29 -0.78 12.87
C VAL A 58 -2.10 -0.38 14.32
N ILE A 59 -3.11 0.25 14.92
CA ILE A 59 -3.11 0.71 16.31
C ILE A 59 -3.85 -0.29 17.20
N ALA A 60 -4.98 -0.81 16.72
CA ALA A 60 -5.80 -1.75 17.46
C ALA A 60 -6.60 -2.64 16.50
N VAL A 61 -6.91 -3.86 16.94
CA VAL A 61 -7.83 -4.78 16.28
C VAL A 61 -8.88 -5.17 17.30
N MET A 62 -10.13 -4.92 16.93
CA MET A 62 -11.30 -5.29 17.72
C MET A 62 -12.15 -6.27 16.93
N ALA A 63 -12.90 -7.06 17.66
CA ALA A 63 -13.78 -8.07 17.16
C ALA A 63 -15.19 -7.84 17.70
N THR A 64 -16.21 -8.15 16.91
CA THR A 64 -17.61 -8.05 17.32
C THR A 64 -18.35 -9.33 16.93
N ASP A 65 -19.45 -9.59 17.64
CA ASP A 65 -20.41 -10.69 17.46
C ASP A 65 -20.10 -11.99 18.22
N GLY A 66 -19.31 -11.91 19.29
CA GLY A 66 -18.95 -13.08 20.11
C GLY A 66 -20.09 -13.77 20.87
N ASN A 67 -21.28 -13.18 20.93
CA ASN A 67 -22.42 -13.69 21.72
C ASN A 67 -23.33 -14.65 20.93
N SER A 68 -23.23 -14.68 19.60
CA SER A 68 -24.15 -15.40 18.71
C SER A 68 -23.54 -16.72 18.21
N GLY A 69 -23.07 -17.57 19.12
CA GLY A 69 -22.47 -18.87 18.78
C GLY A 69 -21.01 -19.08 19.19
N HIS A 70 -20.48 -18.23 20.09
CA HIS A 70 -19.08 -18.27 20.56
C HIS A 70 -18.01 -18.02 19.49
N ASP A 71 -18.42 -17.55 18.31
CA ASP A 71 -17.52 -17.26 17.20
C ASP A 71 -17.47 -15.76 16.92
N VAL A 72 -16.27 -15.25 16.62
CA VAL A 72 -16.06 -13.87 16.19
C VAL A 72 -16.10 -13.81 14.67
N GLU A 73 -17.05 -13.06 14.13
CA GLU A 73 -17.22 -12.96 12.67
C GLU A 73 -16.75 -11.62 12.08
N ARG A 74 -16.87 -10.54 12.84
CA ARG A 74 -16.57 -9.18 12.37
C ARG A 74 -15.34 -8.62 13.05
N PHE A 75 -14.47 -8.01 12.24
CA PHE A 75 -13.22 -7.40 12.69
C PHE A 75 -13.21 -5.91 12.34
N GLU A 76 -12.65 -5.12 13.26
CA GLU A 76 -12.42 -3.70 13.13
C GLU A 76 -10.94 -3.42 13.40
N ALA A 77 -10.16 -3.13 12.36
CA ALA A 77 -8.78 -2.72 12.50
C ALA A 77 -8.68 -1.19 12.47
N VAL A 78 -8.24 -0.60 13.58
CA VAL A 78 -7.91 0.82 13.67
C VAL A 78 -6.50 1.01 13.12
N MET A 79 -6.34 1.89 12.13
CA MET A 79 -5.07 2.14 11.48
C MET A 79 -4.85 3.63 11.19
N ARG A 80 -3.57 4.00 11.10
CA ARG A 80 -3.07 5.31 10.68
C ARG A 80 -1.86 5.12 9.76
N ILE A 81 -1.42 6.17 9.08
CA ILE A 81 -0.12 6.13 8.40
C ILE A 81 1.02 6.37 9.38
N GLN A 82 2.19 5.81 9.08
CA GLN A 82 3.42 6.10 9.81
C GLN A 82 3.84 7.56 9.59
N SER A 83 4.58 8.10 10.56
CA SER A 83 5.11 9.45 10.45
C SER A 83 6.11 9.55 9.29
N GLY A 84 5.95 10.57 8.45
CA GLY A 84 6.80 10.76 7.27
C GLY A 84 6.30 10.02 6.01
N SER A 85 5.24 9.22 6.11
CA SER A 85 4.61 8.62 4.94
C SER A 85 3.81 9.64 4.12
N GLU A 86 3.81 9.43 2.81
CA GLU A 86 2.87 10.06 1.89
C GLU A 86 1.45 9.48 2.03
N PRO A 87 0.42 10.20 1.56
CA PRO A 87 -0.96 9.70 1.58
C PRO A 87 -1.11 8.36 0.85
N MET A 88 -1.74 7.40 1.53
CA MET A 88 -1.95 6.05 1.00
C MET A 88 -3.33 5.93 0.35
N ASN A 89 -3.39 5.48 -0.90
CA ASN A 89 -4.67 5.20 -1.56
C ASN A 89 -5.23 3.84 -1.11
N LEU A 90 -6.42 3.85 -0.52
CA LEU A 90 -7.08 2.66 0.01
C LEU A 90 -7.62 1.75 -1.10
N ASN A 91 -7.98 2.30 -2.28
CA ASN A 91 -8.41 1.49 -3.43
C ASN A 91 -7.32 0.52 -3.91
N ASN A 92 -6.05 0.88 -3.72
CA ASN A 92 -4.90 0.03 -4.10
C ASN A 92 -4.28 -0.68 -2.88
N THR A 93 -5.03 -0.82 -1.80
CA THR A 93 -4.59 -1.53 -0.59
C THR A 93 -5.41 -2.80 -0.43
N VAL A 94 -4.74 -3.91 -0.14
CA VAL A 94 -5.37 -5.21 0.09
C VAL A 94 -5.14 -5.63 1.54
N ILE A 95 -6.18 -6.09 2.21
CA ILE A 95 -6.08 -6.68 3.53
C ILE A 95 -6.17 -8.20 3.36
N LEU A 96 -5.16 -8.92 3.82
CA LEU A 96 -5.17 -10.38 3.90
C LEU A 96 -5.53 -10.79 5.32
N LEU A 97 -6.51 -11.65 5.46
CA LEU A 97 -6.84 -12.30 6.72
C LEU A 97 -6.50 -13.78 6.58
N ASP A 98 -5.45 -14.19 7.29
CA ASP A 98 -5.02 -15.58 7.39
C ASP A 98 -5.51 -16.16 8.72
N THR A 99 -6.31 -17.21 8.65
CA THR A 99 -6.74 -18.02 9.80
C THR A 99 -6.06 -19.40 9.73
N ALA A 100 -6.23 -20.25 10.75
CA ALA A 100 -5.67 -21.61 10.75
C ALA A 100 -6.12 -22.48 9.56
N THR A 101 -7.30 -22.20 8.98
CA THR A 101 -7.96 -23.04 7.97
C THR A 101 -8.02 -22.40 6.59
N THR A 102 -8.15 -21.07 6.51
CA THR A 102 -8.39 -20.34 5.27
C THR A 102 -7.64 -19.01 5.24
N SER A 103 -7.37 -18.54 4.03
CA SER A 103 -6.79 -17.21 3.75
C SER A 103 -7.75 -16.47 2.82
N GLN A 104 -8.14 -15.26 3.21
CA GLN A 104 -9.04 -14.41 2.42
C GLN A 104 -8.38 -13.07 2.09
N ASN A 105 -8.68 -12.58 0.89
CA ASN A 105 -8.22 -11.28 0.41
C ASN A 105 -9.40 -10.31 0.41
N LEU A 106 -9.22 -9.16 1.03
CA LEU A 106 -10.24 -8.13 1.18
C LEU A 106 -9.86 -6.90 0.35
N ILE A 107 -10.79 -6.45 -0.47
CA ILE A 107 -10.62 -5.30 -1.37
C ILE A 107 -11.41 -4.11 -0.82
N TYR A 108 -10.92 -2.90 -1.07
CA TYR A 108 -11.60 -1.69 -0.63
C TYR A 108 -12.92 -1.49 -1.39
N ASN A 109 -14.03 -1.37 -0.64
CA ASN A 109 -15.37 -1.12 -1.19
C ASN A 109 -16.03 0.11 -0.54
N GLY A 110 -15.24 1.18 -0.42
CA GLY A 110 -15.74 2.50 -0.07
C GLY A 110 -15.66 2.87 1.41
N THR A 111 -16.14 4.10 1.66
CA THR A 111 -16.15 4.74 2.98
C THR A 111 -17.54 4.68 3.60
N LEU A 112 -17.61 4.30 4.87
CA LEU A 112 -18.79 4.32 5.72
C LEU A 112 -18.99 5.72 6.29
N THR A 113 -20.24 6.18 6.32
CA THR A 113 -20.62 7.48 6.90
C THR A 113 -20.93 7.40 8.39
N LEU A 114 -21.20 6.20 8.91
CA LEU A 114 -21.59 5.95 10.30
C LEU A 114 -20.74 4.83 10.90
N ASP A 115 -20.37 4.98 12.18
CA ASP A 115 -19.67 3.95 12.95
C ASP A 115 -20.69 3.00 13.58
N ARG A 116 -21.13 1.99 12.82
CA ARG A 116 -22.00 0.92 13.35
C ARG A 116 -21.19 -0.32 13.67
N GLU A 117 -21.37 -0.88 14.87
CA GLU A 117 -20.66 -2.11 15.30
C GLU A 117 -21.09 -3.34 14.49
N GLN A 118 -22.36 -3.42 14.11
CA GLN A 118 -22.88 -4.40 13.16
C GLN A 118 -23.29 -3.67 11.87
N ASP A 119 -22.32 -3.46 10.99
CA ASP A 119 -22.59 -2.94 9.65
C ASP A 119 -22.87 -4.08 8.67
N THR A 120 -24.12 -4.18 8.21
CA THR A 120 -24.58 -5.16 7.23
C THR A 120 -24.04 -4.90 5.82
N SER A 121 -23.42 -3.75 5.60
CA SER A 121 -22.82 -3.37 4.32
C SER A 121 -21.43 -3.98 4.11
N VAL A 122 -20.83 -4.52 5.17
CA VAL A 122 -19.53 -5.17 5.14
C VAL A 122 -19.72 -6.61 4.68
N THR A 123 -19.10 -6.92 3.54
CA THR A 123 -19.14 -8.25 2.92
C THR A 123 -17.90 -9.04 3.32
N THR A 124 -17.79 -10.23 2.76
CA THR A 124 -16.72 -11.19 2.99
C THR A 124 -15.52 -11.05 2.05
N ALA A 125 -15.71 -10.40 0.90
CA ALA A 125 -14.67 -10.14 -0.09
C ALA A 125 -14.11 -8.72 0.01
N ASP A 126 -14.75 -7.86 0.80
CA ASP A 126 -14.43 -6.44 0.86
C ASP A 126 -14.20 -5.95 2.29
N TYR A 127 -13.38 -4.92 2.41
CA TYR A 127 -13.33 -4.09 3.60
C TYR A 127 -13.84 -2.69 3.28
N ARG A 128 -14.46 -2.07 4.28
CA ARG A 128 -14.92 -0.69 4.23
C ARG A 128 -14.26 0.11 5.33
N VAL A 129 -14.08 1.41 5.11
CA VAL A 129 -13.39 2.26 6.09
C VAL A 129 -14.33 3.27 6.70
N TYR A 130 -14.16 3.53 7.99
CA TYR A 130 -14.80 4.65 8.68
C TYR A 130 -13.71 5.58 9.22
N TYR A 131 -13.78 6.87 8.87
CA TYR A 131 -12.83 7.85 9.39
C TYR A 131 -13.26 8.27 10.79
N VAL A 132 -12.51 7.85 11.81
CA VAL A 132 -12.74 8.24 13.21
C VAL A 132 -12.30 9.68 13.43
N LYS A 133 -11.15 10.03 12.85
CA LYS A 133 -10.67 11.40 12.77
C LYS A 133 -10.11 11.70 11.39
N GLN A 134 -10.48 12.87 10.91
CA GLN A 134 -9.99 13.48 9.69
C GLN A 134 -8.96 14.54 10.09
N GLY A 135 -7.77 14.42 9.54
CA GLY A 135 -6.68 15.37 9.64
C GLY A 135 -6.92 16.58 8.71
N PRO A 136 -5.96 17.52 8.68
CA PRO A 136 -6.05 18.72 7.85
C PRO A 136 -6.02 18.42 6.35
N ASP A 137 -5.37 17.33 5.93
CA ASP A 137 -5.18 16.93 4.54
C ASP A 137 -6.10 15.77 4.13
N TYR A 138 -7.27 15.67 4.77
CA TYR A 138 -8.23 14.59 4.52
C TYR A 138 -8.69 14.55 3.06
N GLU A 139 -8.62 13.37 2.46
CA GLU A 139 -9.20 13.06 1.16
C GLU A 139 -9.93 11.70 1.22
N ALA A 140 -11.13 11.65 0.62
CA ALA A 140 -11.95 10.44 0.65
C ALA A 140 -11.28 9.28 -0.10
N GLY A 141 -11.16 8.12 0.54
CA GLY A 141 -10.48 6.95 -0.04
C GLY A 141 -8.95 6.99 0.07
N TYR A 142 -8.41 8.00 0.75
CA TYR A 142 -7.00 8.10 1.10
C TYR A 142 -6.82 8.09 2.61
N LEU A 143 -5.68 7.60 3.06
CA LEU A 143 -5.24 7.72 4.45
C LEU A 143 -4.08 8.71 4.47
N SER A 144 -4.34 9.91 5.00
CA SER A 144 -3.39 11.02 5.04
C SER A 144 -2.85 11.28 6.44
N ARG A 145 -1.97 12.28 6.59
CA ARG A 145 -1.34 12.58 7.87
C ARG A 145 -2.36 13.10 8.88
N GLY A 146 -2.41 12.43 10.03
CA GLY A 146 -3.33 12.79 11.11
C GLY A 146 -4.72 12.15 10.97
N ASP A 147 -4.98 11.42 9.89
CA ASP A 147 -6.17 10.58 9.79
C ASP A 147 -6.03 9.34 10.66
N VAL A 148 -7.15 8.96 11.28
CA VAL A 148 -7.31 7.66 11.93
C VAL A 148 -8.58 7.04 11.38
N LEU A 149 -8.44 5.85 10.78
CA LEU A 149 -9.55 5.12 10.21
C LEU A 149 -9.74 3.76 10.89
N LYS A 150 -10.97 3.28 10.87
CA LYS A 150 -11.38 1.92 11.22
C LYS A 150 -11.70 1.17 9.94
N ALA A 151 -10.88 0.17 9.59
CA ALA A 151 -11.20 -0.78 8.54
C ALA A 151 -12.09 -1.88 9.12
N LYS A 152 -13.31 -2.01 8.59
CA LYS A 152 -14.28 -3.01 8.97
C LYS A 152 -14.38 -4.08 7.89
N PHE A 153 -14.27 -5.33 8.29
CA PHE A 153 -14.38 -6.49 7.41
C PHE A 153 -14.98 -7.68 8.15
N ARG A 154 -15.55 -8.61 7.39
CA ARG A 154 -16.14 -9.85 7.90
C ARG A 154 -15.26 -11.02 7.45
N CYS A 155 -15.08 -12.02 8.32
CA CYS A 155 -14.51 -13.27 7.85
C CYS A 155 -15.59 -14.15 7.19
N GLN A 156 -15.24 -14.80 6.08
CA GLN A 156 -16.06 -15.86 5.49
C GLN A 156 -15.43 -17.21 5.77
N ASP A 157 -16.23 -18.14 6.26
CA ASP A 157 -15.82 -19.54 6.43
C ASP A 157 -14.55 -19.70 7.29
N CYS A 158 -14.35 -18.78 8.24
CA CYS A 158 -13.31 -18.90 9.26
C CYS A 158 -13.54 -20.07 10.24
N SER A 159 -14.76 -20.63 10.27
CA SER A 159 -15.07 -21.80 11.08
C SER A 159 -14.78 -23.08 10.31
N SER A 160 -14.48 -24.11 11.09
CA SER A 160 -14.28 -25.47 10.60
C SER A 160 -15.54 -25.95 9.88
N ALA A 161 -15.33 -26.60 8.73
CA ALA A 161 -16.29 -27.40 7.98
C ALA A 161 -17.49 -27.93 8.78
N THR A 162 -18.62 -27.20 8.82
CA THR A 162 -20.00 -27.73 8.80
C THR A 162 -21.01 -26.59 8.94
N GLY A 163 -21.67 -26.24 7.83
CA GLY A 163 -23.12 -25.99 7.78
C GLY A 163 -23.75 -24.78 8.46
N ASP A 164 -23.17 -24.13 9.47
CA ASP A 164 -23.81 -23.00 10.16
C ASP A 164 -22.80 -21.89 10.52
N THR A 165 -23.14 -20.65 10.13
CA THR A 165 -22.54 -19.35 10.54
C THR A 165 -21.03 -19.32 10.82
N GLY A 166 -20.22 -19.07 9.78
CA GLY A 166 -18.76 -19.09 9.87
C GLY A 166 -18.12 -17.90 10.58
N GLY A 167 -17.63 -18.10 11.80
CA GLY A 167 -16.75 -17.16 12.51
C GLY A 167 -15.47 -17.82 13.03
N ILE A 168 -14.58 -17.02 13.62
CA ILE A 168 -13.35 -17.48 14.29
C ILE A 168 -13.70 -17.85 15.72
N GLY A 169 -13.59 -19.14 16.05
CA GLY A 169 -13.81 -19.64 17.40
C GLY A 169 -12.69 -19.31 18.38
N GLU A 170 -12.82 -19.88 19.57
CA GLU A 170 -11.89 -19.72 20.69
C GLU A 170 -10.51 -20.36 20.40
N ASN A 171 -9.45 -19.77 20.97
CA ASN A 171 -8.07 -20.26 20.86
C ASN A 171 -7.57 -20.50 19.42
N GLN A 172 -7.96 -19.62 18.49
CA GLN A 172 -7.51 -19.66 17.10
C GLN A 172 -6.50 -18.57 16.82
N LYS A 173 -5.45 -18.90 16.07
CA LYS A 173 -4.46 -17.94 15.59
C LYS A 173 -4.98 -17.23 14.35
N VAL A 174 -4.88 -15.90 14.38
CA VAL A 174 -5.32 -15.03 13.30
C VAL A 174 -4.19 -14.07 12.95
N ARG A 175 -3.95 -13.91 11.66
CA ARG A 175 -2.98 -12.95 11.15
C ARG A 175 -3.66 -12.03 10.14
N ILE A 176 -3.56 -10.73 10.40
CA ILE A 176 -4.01 -9.68 9.50
C ILE A 176 -2.78 -9.04 8.88
N LYS A 177 -2.73 -9.01 7.55
CA LYS A 177 -1.68 -8.31 6.80
C LYS A 177 -2.31 -7.23 5.94
N ILE A 178 -1.91 -5.99 6.16
CA ILE A 178 -2.35 -4.85 5.36
C ILE A 178 -1.23 -4.53 4.38
N ILE A 179 -1.49 -4.72 3.09
CA ILE A 179 -0.49 -4.55 2.03
C ILE A 179 -0.91 -3.36 1.17
N PRO A 180 -0.23 -2.21 1.30
CA PRO A 180 -0.41 -1.10 0.38
C PRO A 180 0.28 -1.37 -0.97
N ARG A 181 -0.08 -0.60 -2.00
CA ARG A 181 0.58 -0.67 -3.32
C ARG A 181 2.07 -0.35 -3.27
N VAL A 182 2.44 0.61 -2.43
CA VAL A 182 3.81 1.07 -2.20
C VAL A 182 3.96 1.21 -0.70
N GLY A 183 5.12 0.82 -0.18
CA GLY A 183 5.42 0.91 1.25
C GLY A 183 5.50 -0.43 1.96
N GLN A 184 5.69 -0.35 3.27
CA GLN A 184 5.79 -1.50 4.16
C GLN A 184 4.40 -2.04 4.49
N ALA A 185 4.25 -3.36 4.46
CA ALA A 185 3.05 -4.04 4.90
C ALA A 185 2.98 -4.07 6.43
N ALA A 186 1.80 -3.76 6.98
CA ALA A 186 1.55 -3.92 8.41
C ALA A 186 1.09 -5.35 8.70
N ILE A 187 1.73 -6.04 9.64
CA ILE A 187 1.37 -7.41 10.03
C ILE A 187 0.98 -7.39 11.50
N VAL A 188 -0.21 -7.90 11.79
CA VAL A 188 -0.69 -8.11 13.16
C VAL A 188 -1.06 -9.58 13.33
N GLU A 189 -0.51 -10.20 14.36
CA GLU A 189 -0.80 -11.58 14.75
C GLU A 189 -1.34 -11.59 16.18
N PHE A 190 -2.44 -12.29 16.38
CA PHE A 190 -3.06 -12.48 17.69
C PHE A 190 -3.72 -13.86 17.76
N THR A 191 -4.07 -14.26 18.97
CA THR A 191 -4.84 -15.48 19.24
C THR A 191 -6.13 -15.07 19.93
N THR A 192 -7.27 -15.60 19.49
CA THR A 192 -8.55 -15.39 20.18
C THR A 192 -8.53 -16.03 21.57
N PRO A 193 -9.21 -15.47 22.58
CA PRO A 193 -9.22 -16.01 23.93
C PRO A 193 -9.91 -17.38 24.00
N ASP A 194 -9.66 -18.12 25.08
CA ASP A 194 -10.25 -19.45 25.34
C ASP A 194 -11.75 -19.40 25.69
N VAL A 195 -12.29 -18.22 26.02
CA VAL A 195 -13.72 -18.03 26.27
C VAL A 195 -14.17 -16.68 25.72
N ILE A 196 -15.19 -16.68 24.85
CA ILE A 196 -15.81 -15.46 24.33
C ILE A 196 -17.14 -15.22 25.07
N THR A 197 -17.13 -14.23 25.97
CA THR A 197 -18.29 -13.88 26.82
C THR A 197 -18.89 -12.51 26.51
N GLU A 198 -18.15 -11.64 25.82
CA GLU A 198 -18.58 -10.29 25.47
C GLU A 198 -18.87 -10.17 23.98
N GLN A 199 -19.85 -9.33 23.62
CA GLN A 199 -20.22 -9.09 22.23
C GLN A 199 -19.11 -8.33 21.47
N ARG A 200 -18.30 -7.53 22.17
CA ARG A 200 -17.18 -6.77 21.62
C ARG A 200 -15.92 -7.19 22.36
N LEU A 201 -14.90 -7.60 21.61
CA LEU A 201 -13.64 -8.06 22.17
C LEU A 201 -12.49 -7.20 21.63
N ASN A 202 -11.59 -6.76 22.50
CA ASN A 202 -10.32 -6.18 22.08
C ASN A 202 -9.31 -7.32 21.87
N LEU A 203 -8.78 -7.46 20.66
CA LEU A 203 -7.86 -8.54 20.29
C LEU A 203 -6.41 -8.06 20.23
N TRP A 204 -6.21 -6.77 19.97
CA TRP A 204 -4.89 -6.16 19.85
C TRP A 204 -5.01 -4.62 20.00
N PRO A 205 -4.09 -3.90 20.66
CA PRO A 205 -3.02 -4.45 21.47
C PRO A 205 -3.57 -5.28 22.63
#